data_AF-X1JW61-F1
#
_entry.id   AF-X1JW61-F1
#
_cell.length_a   1.000
_cell.length_b   1.000
_cell.length_c   1.000
_cell.angle_alpha   90.00
_cell.angle_beta   90.00
_cell.angle_gamma   90.00
#
_symmetry.space_group_name_H-M   'P 1'
#
loop_
_entity.id
_entity.type
_entity.pdbx_description
1 polymer ?
#
loop_
_entity_poly.entity_id
_entity_poly.type
_entity_poly.pdbx_seq_one_letter_code
_entity_poly.pdbx_strand_id
1 'polypeptide(L)'
;MIILDNIKLDIPEDIGGDFLNKLMGGRSNPYLEKLLEERLKICIENIHPKAIYKTFEIEKVKGNSVYFKSGHIFNGPNISKILTGSEIATIFIFTLGNKIDEIIKEGNKSGDTLATIVMDAIDLC
;
A
#
# COMPACT_ATOMS: atom_id res chain seq x y z
N MET A 1 20.20 -2.43 -7.69
CA MET A 1 19.04 -2.26 -6.78
C MET A 1 19.14 -0.86 -6.25
N ILE A 2 18.09 -0.07 -6.39
CA ILE A 2 18.07 1.33 -5.97
C ILE A 2 17.12 1.45 -4.79
N ILE A 3 17.56 2.18 -3.76
CA ILE A 3 16.79 2.43 -2.54
C ILE A 3 16.30 3.88 -2.60
N LEU A 4 15.02 4.06 -2.31
CA LEU A 4 14.36 5.34 -2.18
C LEU A 4 13.97 5.51 -0.71
N ASP A 5 14.68 6.40 -0.02
CA ASP A 5 14.37 6.84 1.34
C ASP A 5 13.69 8.22 1.29
N ASN A 6 12.97 8.57 2.37
CA ASN A 6 12.31 9.87 2.54
C ASN A 6 11.34 10.22 1.40
N ILE A 7 10.59 9.22 0.94
CA ILE A 7 9.59 9.40 -0.12
C ILE A 7 8.53 10.36 0.39
N LYS A 8 8.37 11.51 -0.28
CA LYS A 8 7.27 12.42 0.02
C LYS A 8 5.99 11.82 -0.55
N LEU A 9 5.09 11.40 0.32
CA LEU A 9 3.76 10.94 -0.06
C LEU A 9 2.82 12.14 -0.16
N ASP A 10 1.97 12.11 -1.17
CA ASP A 10 0.80 12.97 -1.27
C ASP A 10 -0.38 12.17 -0.73
N ILE A 11 -0.82 12.50 0.49
CA ILE A 11 -1.86 11.76 1.20
C ILE A 11 -3.16 12.57 1.10
N PRO A 12 -4.20 12.06 0.41
CA PRO A 12 -5.47 12.75 0.31
C PRO A 12 -6.10 13.00 1.69
N GLU A 13 -6.77 14.14 1.86
CA GLU A 13 -7.44 14.49 3.12
C GLU A 13 -8.62 13.56 3.43
N ASP A 14 -9.18 12.89 2.41
CA ASP A 14 -10.32 11.99 2.49
C ASP A 14 -9.93 10.50 2.45
N ILE A 15 -8.64 10.18 2.59
CA ILE A 15 -8.14 8.80 2.59
C ILE A 15 -8.86 7.96 3.65
N GLY A 16 -9.27 6.74 3.29
CA GLY A 16 -10.06 5.86 4.17
C GLY A 16 -11.55 6.23 4.30
N GLY A 17 -11.97 7.44 3.91
CA GLY A 17 -13.36 7.90 4.02
C GLY A 17 -14.35 7.04 3.22
N ASP A 18 -14.01 6.74 1.96
CA ASP A 18 -14.80 5.86 1.10
C ASP A 18 -14.93 4.43 1.64
N PHE A 19 -13.85 3.90 2.22
CA PHE A 19 -13.85 2.58 2.84
C PHE A 19 -14.78 2.56 4.06
N LEU A 20 -14.65 3.55 4.94
CA LEU A 20 -15.51 3.68 6.13
C LEU A 20 -16.98 3.87 5.76
N ASN A 21 -17.27 4.70 4.75
CA ASN A 21 -18.64 4.91 4.25
C ASN A 21 -19.25 3.59 3.77
N LYS A 22 -18.50 2.78 3.01
CA LYS A 22 -18.97 1.46 2.55
C LYS A 22 -19.16 0.49 3.71
N LEU A 23 -18.22 0.45 4.66
CA LEU A 23 -18.29 -0.41 5.84
C LEU A 23 -19.53 -0.11 6.71
N MET A 24 -19.96 1.16 6.75
CA MET A 24 -21.14 1.63 7.48
C MET A 24 -22.45 1.58 6.68
N GLY A 25 -22.46 0.96 5.49
CA GLY A 25 -23.66 0.82 4.67
C GLY A 25 -24.09 2.13 3.97
N GLY A 26 -23.14 3.03 3.69
CA GLY A 26 -23.35 4.24 2.89
C GLY A 26 -23.94 5.44 3.65
N ARG A 27 -23.94 5.42 4.98
CA ARG A 27 -24.40 6.53 5.81
C ARG A 27 -23.22 7.33 6.34
N SER A 28 -23.21 8.65 6.06
CA SER A 28 -22.28 9.57 6.71
C SER A 28 -22.56 9.61 8.23
N ASN A 29 -21.49 9.54 9.00
CA ASN A 29 -21.52 9.65 10.45
C ASN A 29 -20.50 10.72 10.87
N PRO A 30 -20.96 11.91 11.32
CA PRO A 30 -20.07 13.01 11.68
C PRO A 30 -19.04 12.65 12.77
N TYR A 31 -19.36 11.69 13.64
CA TYR A 31 -18.41 11.21 14.64
C TYR A 31 -17.26 10.43 14.01
N LEU A 32 -17.53 9.62 12.98
CA LEU A 32 -16.50 8.87 12.26
C LEU A 32 -15.65 9.77 11.37
N GLU A 33 -16.23 10.79 10.75
CA GLU A 33 -15.49 11.80 10.00
C GLU A 33 -14.50 12.52 10.90
N LYS A 34 -14.94 12.97 12.07
CA LYS A 34 -14.06 13.58 13.07
C LYS A 34 -12.96 12.62 13.55
N LEU A 35 -13.33 11.37 13.83
CA LEU A 35 -12.37 10.35 14.25
C LEU A 35 -11.35 10.06 13.14
N LEU A 36 -11.77 10.04 11.87
CA LEU A 36 -10.88 9.88 10.71
C LEU A 36 -9.89 11.03 10.63
N GLU A 37 -10.34 12.28 10.74
CA GLU A 37 -9.46 13.46 10.75
C GLU A 37 -8.43 13.42 11.89
N GLU A 38 -8.85 13.02 13.09
CA GLU A 38 -7.97 12.90 14.25
C GLU A 38 -6.92 11.80 14.06
N ARG A 39 -7.34 10.62 13.56
CA ARG A 39 -6.45 9.48 13.35
C ARG A 39 -5.55 9.66 12.13
N LEU A 40 -6.00 10.35 11.09
CA LEU A 40 -5.20 10.66 9.91
C LEU A 40 -3.95 11.45 10.26
N LYS A 41 -4.05 12.44 11.14
CA LYS A 41 -2.89 13.21 11.62
C LYS A 41 -1.85 12.30 12.28
N ILE A 42 -2.30 11.41 13.16
CA ILE A 42 -1.44 10.43 13.84
C ILE A 42 -0.78 9.51 12.80
N CYS A 43 -1.52 9.05 11.80
CA CYS A 43 -0.97 8.21 10.74
C CYS A 43 0.12 8.95 9.95
N ILE A 44 -0.16 10.17 9.47
CA ILE A 44 0.79 10.97 8.67
C ILE A 44 2.10 11.20 9.43
N GLU A 45 2.05 11.51 10.73
CA GLU A 45 3.24 11.74 11.56
C GLU A 45 4.10 10.48 11.76
N ASN A 46 3.51 9.29 11.62
CA ASN A 46 4.17 8.01 11.88
C ASN A 46 4.45 7.20 10.61
N ILE A 47 4.07 7.70 9.43
CA ILE A 47 4.40 7.10 8.13
C ILE A 47 5.84 7.46 7.77
N HIS A 48 6.66 6.43 7.56
CA HIS A 48 8.07 6.53 7.20
C HIS A 48 8.33 5.68 5.95
N PRO A 49 7.90 6.19 4.78
CA PRO A 49 7.81 5.38 3.59
C PRO A 49 9.19 5.11 3.00
N LYS A 50 9.37 3.87 2.56
CA LYS A 50 10.58 3.41 1.87
C LYS A 50 10.20 2.57 0.69
N ALA A 51 11.00 2.66 -0.37
CA ALA A 51 10.84 1.79 -1.51
C ALA A 51 12.20 1.30 -2.00
N ILE A 52 12.21 0.10 -2.55
CA ILE A 52 13.32 -0.42 -3.34
C ILE A 52 12.80 -0.75 -4.73
N TYR A 53 13.64 -0.52 -5.73
CA TYR A 53 13.32 -0.97 -7.06
C TYR A 53 14.51 -1.55 -7.79
N LYS A 54 14.18 -2.41 -8.75
CA LYS A 54 15.16 -2.96 -9.68
C LYS A 54 14.51 -3.12 -11.05
N THR A 55 15.26 -2.72 -12.06
CA THR A 55 14.89 -2.87 -13.45
C THR A 55 15.55 -4.12 -14.02
N PHE A 56 14.79 -4.87 -14.81
CA PHE A 56 15.19 -6.12 -15.41
C PHE A 56 14.90 -6.08 -16.90
N GLU A 57 15.88 -6.44 -17.71
CA GLU A 57 15.67 -6.65 -19.14
C GLU A 57 14.95 -7.98 -19.37
N ILE A 58 13.86 -7.92 -20.11
CA ILE A 58 13.09 -9.08 -20.53
C ILE A 58 13.81 -9.70 -21.72
N GLU A 59 14.11 -10.99 -21.62
CA GLU A 59 14.69 -11.77 -22.72
C GLU A 59 13.58 -12.25 -23.66
N LYS A 60 12.53 -12.86 -23.10
CA LYS A 60 11.37 -13.34 -23.85
C LYS A 60 10.17 -13.62 -22.95
N VAL A 61 8.98 -13.59 -23.53
CA VAL A 61 7.75 -14.12 -22.92
C VAL A 61 7.35 -15.37 -23.68
N LYS A 62 7.13 -16.49 -22.99
CA LYS A 62 6.70 -17.76 -23.60
C LYS A 62 5.63 -18.43 -22.74
N GLY A 63 4.44 -18.61 -23.31
CA GLY A 63 3.30 -19.13 -22.56
C GLY A 63 3.00 -18.27 -21.34
N ASN A 64 2.92 -18.88 -20.17
CA ASN A 64 2.66 -18.19 -18.90
C ASN A 64 3.95 -17.76 -18.16
N SER A 65 5.09 -17.67 -18.85
CA SER A 65 6.39 -17.39 -18.22
C SER A 65 7.10 -16.21 -18.89
N VAL A 66 7.67 -15.34 -18.06
CA VAL A 66 8.51 -14.20 -18.46
C VAL A 66 9.93 -14.52 -18.05
N TYR A 67 10.84 -14.53 -19.03
CA TYR A 67 12.26 -14.82 -18.84
C TYR A 67 13.03 -13.51 -18.90
N PHE A 68 13.86 -13.27 -17.90
CA PHE A 68 14.71 -12.09 -17.81
C PHE A 68 16.16 -12.44 -18.16
N LYS A 69 16.91 -11.51 -18.75
CA LYS A 69 18.34 -11.72 -19.06
C LYS A 69 19.20 -11.99 -17.83
N SER A 70 18.72 -11.59 -16.66
CA SER A 70 19.36 -11.88 -15.37
C SER A 70 19.18 -13.34 -14.92
N GLY A 71 18.48 -14.18 -15.68
CA GLY A 71 18.18 -15.58 -15.33
C GLY A 71 16.97 -15.78 -14.44
N HIS A 72 16.27 -14.70 -14.04
CA HIS A 72 15.02 -14.82 -13.29
C HIS A 72 13.88 -15.26 -14.22
N ILE A 73 12.91 -16.00 -13.67
CA ILE A 73 11.72 -16.44 -14.38
C ILE A 73 10.50 -16.11 -13.54
N PHE A 74 9.57 -15.33 -14.09
CA PHE A 74 8.29 -15.02 -13.44
C PHE A 74 7.18 -15.82 -14.11
N ASN A 75 6.44 -16.59 -13.32
CA ASN A 75 5.38 -17.47 -13.81
C ASN A 75 4.01 -16.90 -13.43
N GLY A 76 3.11 -16.82 -14.40
CA GLY A 76 1.72 -16.45 -14.21
C GLY A 76 1.05 -16.00 -15.51
N PRO A 77 -0.21 -16.40 -15.76
CA PRO A 77 -0.93 -16.01 -16.99
C PRO A 77 -1.20 -14.50 -17.07
N ASN A 78 -1.29 -13.80 -15.93
CA ASN A 78 -1.53 -12.35 -15.92
C ASN A 78 -0.25 -11.57 -16.19
N ILE A 79 0.84 -11.90 -15.50
CA ILE A 79 2.11 -11.17 -15.65
C ILE A 79 2.70 -11.34 -17.05
N SER A 80 2.58 -12.53 -17.64
CA SER A 80 3.01 -12.79 -19.02
C SER A 80 2.22 -11.97 -20.03
N LYS A 81 0.89 -11.88 -19.88
CA LYS A 81 0.06 -11.02 -20.73
C LYS A 81 0.41 -9.54 -20.60
N ILE A 82 0.61 -9.04 -19.38
CA ILE A 82 0.95 -7.64 -19.12
C ILE A 82 2.32 -7.28 -19.72
N LEU A 83 3.30 -8.17 -19.61
CA LEU A 83 4.67 -7.92 -20.06
C LEU A 83 4.96 -8.34 -21.51
N THR A 84 3.96 -8.84 -22.24
CA THR A 84 4.12 -9.20 -23.65
C THR A 84 4.42 -7.94 -24.48
N GLY A 85 5.50 -7.97 -25.26
CA GLY A 85 5.96 -6.83 -26.05
C GLY A 85 6.79 -5.80 -25.28
N SER A 86 7.00 -6.00 -23.97
CA SER A 86 7.89 -5.16 -23.17
C SER A 86 9.34 -5.65 -23.25
N GLU A 87 10.28 -4.72 -23.28
CA GLU A 87 11.73 -5.02 -23.25
C GLU A 87 12.30 -4.95 -21.82
N ILE A 88 11.61 -4.23 -20.93
CA ILE A 88 12.07 -3.92 -19.59
C ILE A 88 10.90 -4.06 -18.61
N ALA A 89 11.15 -4.67 -17.45
CA ALA A 89 10.25 -4.62 -16.30
C ALA A 89 10.96 -3.94 -15.12
N THR A 90 10.30 -2.98 -14.49
CA THR A 90 10.75 -2.41 -13.22
C THR A 90 9.86 -2.91 -12.10
N ILE A 91 10.47 -3.58 -11.13
CA ILE A 91 9.79 -4.10 -9.94
C ILE A 91 10.04 -3.14 -8.80
N PHE A 92 8.96 -2.63 -8.22
CA PHE A 92 8.98 -1.80 -7.02
C PHE A 92 8.45 -2.61 -5.85
N ILE A 93 9.08 -2.46 -4.69
CA ILE A 93 8.56 -2.91 -3.40
C ILE A 93 8.60 -1.69 -2.50
N PHE A 94 7.48 -1.37 -1.85
CA PHE A 94 7.37 -0.23 -0.96
C PHE A 94 6.73 -0.63 0.36
N THR A 95 6.91 0.22 1.38
CA THR A 95 6.30 0.11 2.70
C THR A 95 6.04 1.51 3.23
N LEU A 96 5.00 1.69 4.03
CA LEU A 96 4.74 2.91 4.80
C LEU A 96 5.55 2.96 6.12
N GLY A 97 6.32 1.91 6.42
CA GLY A 97 6.91 1.68 7.73
C GLY A 97 6.01 0.79 8.60
N ASN A 98 6.48 0.40 9.77
CA ASN A 98 5.75 -0.51 10.68
C ASN A 98 5.12 0.21 11.88
N LYS A 99 5.28 1.53 11.97
CA LYS A 99 4.88 2.30 13.16
C LYS A 99 3.37 2.34 13.33
N ILE A 100 2.62 2.41 12.22
CA ILE A 100 1.15 2.38 12.23
C ILE A 100 0.63 1.04 12.76
N ASP A 101 1.18 -0.07 12.25
CA ASP A 101 0.88 -1.42 12.76
C ASP A 101 1.10 -1.54 14.28
N GLU A 102 2.16 -0.94 14.81
CA GLU A 102 2.44 -0.93 16.24
C GLU A 102 1.36 -0.18 17.03
N ILE A 103 0.96 1.01 16.56
CA ILE A 103 -0.07 1.84 17.20
C ILE A 103 -1.43 1.11 17.15
N ILE A 104 -1.79 0.51 16.01
CA ILE A 104 -3.01 -0.30 15.84
C ILE A 104 -3.02 -1.47 16.83
N LYS A 105 -1.89 -2.17 16.99
CA LYS A 105 -1.76 -3.29 17.95
C LYS A 105 -1.91 -2.84 19.40
N GLU A 106 -1.42 -1.67 19.76
CA GLU A 106 -1.58 -1.09 21.11
C GLU A 106 -3.03 -0.63 21.34
N GLY A 107 -3.65 0.02 20.36
CA GLY A 107 -5.07 0.43 20.39
C GLY A 107 -6.00 -0.76 20.64
N ASN A 108 -5.81 -1.86 19.91
CA ASN A 108 -6.57 -3.10 20.11
C ASN A 108 -6.46 -3.66 21.53
N LYS A 109 -5.29 -3.55 22.19
CA LYS A 109 -5.11 -4.00 23.58
C LYS A 109 -5.86 -3.12 24.59
N SER A 110 -6.06 -1.85 24.28
CA SER A 110 -6.76 -0.89 25.12
C SER A 110 -8.30 -0.96 25.02
N GLY A 111 -8.83 -1.70 24.03
CA GLY A 111 -10.26 -1.84 23.78
C GLY A 111 -10.88 -0.75 22.90
N ASP A 112 -10.08 0.18 22.36
CA ASP A 112 -10.55 1.20 21.40
C ASP A 112 -10.60 0.63 19.97
N THR A 113 -11.51 -0.32 19.77
CA THR A 113 -11.67 -1.06 18.51
C THR A 113 -12.07 -0.14 17.35
N LEU A 114 -12.89 0.89 17.62
CA LEU A 114 -13.38 1.77 16.57
C LEU A 114 -12.26 2.67 16.02
N ALA A 115 -11.45 3.26 16.90
CA ALA A 115 -10.28 4.01 16.46
C ALA A 115 -9.30 3.14 15.68
N THR A 116 -9.15 1.88 16.10
CA THR A 116 -8.25 0.94 15.44
C THR A 116 -8.73 0.60 14.03
N ILE A 117 -10.03 0.38 13.83
CA ILE A 117 -10.64 0.18 12.50
C ILE A 117 -10.44 1.41 11.60
N VAL A 118 -10.58 2.61 12.15
CA VAL A 118 -10.37 3.85 11.39
C VAL A 118 -8.90 4.01 10.97
N MET A 119 -7.95 3.68 11.84
CA MET A 119 -6.53 3.69 11.49
C MET A 119 -6.16 2.64 10.44
N ASP A 120 -6.72 1.44 10.55
CA ASP A 120 -6.53 0.35 9.58
C ASP A 120 -7.08 0.74 8.19
N ALA A 121 -8.21 1.46 8.16
CA ALA A 121 -8.77 2.01 6.93
C ALA A 121 -7.84 3.01 6.23
N ILE A 122 -7.04 3.77 6.99
CA ILE A 122 -6.06 4.72 6.44
C ILE A 122 -4.82 3.96 5.92
N ASP A 123 -4.33 2.97 6.67
CA ASP A 123 -3.11 2.20 6.31
C ASP A 123 -3.31 1.31 5.08
N LEU A 124 -4.54 0.84 4.85
CA LEU A 124 -4.91 -0.02 3.73
C LEU A 124 -5.21 0.73 2.41
N CYS A 125 -5.32 2.06 2.44
CA CYS A 125 -5.66 2.89 1.28
C CYS A 125 -4.40 3.51 0.64
#